data_AF-A0A9X0D908-F1
#
_entry.id   AF-A0A9X0D908-F1
#
_cell.length_a   1.000
_cell.length_b   1.000
_cell.length_c   1.000
_cell.angle_alpha   90.00
_cell.angle_beta   90.00
_cell.angle_gamma   90.00
#
_symmetry.space_group_name_H-M   'P 1'
#
loop_
_entity.id
_entity.type
_entity.pdbx_description
1 polymer ?
#
loop_
_entity_poly.entity_id
_entity_poly.type
_entity_poly.pdbx_seq_one_letter_code
_entity_poly.pdbx_strand_id
1 'polypeptide(L)'
;MCSQYVLVCVLILHVAGLQGKSVSENQLRLSHLTTCTYDYEVTVYTARGARSTARDGYQVHALKSFASYQAGRSGTSLKACALWRVLANHPVNEEFEEQLSKPFYFHQEEHGAVTDVLFPKNSESPEIAAFKKGIAGAFQLNLKDAQKSNIYEVQEHDDSGIFRTKYNVVSANDTHAHLHRTWTNFDYEQFADGTPAKGEHKIQSQHSAHVHVKDGRVDTVHRTNEAFFRPANGHPRTDNFKGFQDQEQDIEMSTSGYSRLTLRSCSEPEHRRSKRSTTEEEHLKTARSLTSDNLLFMDTEKINWSKIGGEKKKTRPFYEVLRCFSDKSLKERDIGDCSNEMHRMVRDDEAALAGHGKYEAQNALAQAVKTDYPRPLSKEEYEALLVGIFYLPEGPLHSRLFDALLQLMSQEEKGDEVTSTAMLVLAGLAERAKRAGYNESLSDSVAEMVHNRYRKQVNSLSSR
;
A
#
# COMPACT_ATOMS: atom_id res chain seq x y z
N MET A 1 -49.87 -52.54 23.26
CA MET A 1 -48.54 -52.60 22.62
C MET A 1 -48.12 -51.30 21.90
N CYS A 2 -48.86 -50.19 21.95
CA CYS A 2 -48.49 -48.96 21.20
C CYS A 2 -47.71 -47.88 21.98
N SER A 3 -47.66 -47.93 23.32
CA SER A 3 -47.07 -46.83 24.11
C SER A 3 -45.53 -46.89 24.22
N GLN A 4 -44.94 -48.08 24.27
CA GLN A 4 -43.48 -48.24 24.34
C GLN A 4 -42.77 -47.88 23.03
N TYR A 5 -43.39 -48.12 21.87
CA TYR A 5 -42.80 -47.78 20.57
C TYR A 5 -42.81 -46.26 20.30
N VAL A 6 -43.83 -45.54 20.81
CA VAL A 6 -43.87 -44.07 20.68
C VAL A 6 -42.77 -43.42 21.51
N LEU A 7 -42.51 -43.93 22.73
CA LEU A 7 -41.45 -43.40 23.59
C LEU A 7 -40.05 -43.62 22.99
N VAL A 8 -39.82 -44.80 22.40
CA VAL A 8 -38.57 -45.14 21.70
C VAL A 8 -38.39 -44.27 20.46
N CYS A 9 -39.43 -44.01 19.67
CA CYS A 9 -39.36 -43.11 18.52
C CYS A 9 -39.07 -41.65 18.91
N VAL A 10 -39.67 -41.15 20.00
CA VAL A 10 -39.41 -39.78 20.50
C VAL A 10 -37.98 -39.65 21.04
N LEU A 11 -37.46 -40.68 21.71
CA LEU A 11 -36.07 -40.73 22.18
C LEU A 11 -35.07 -40.82 21.02
N ILE A 12 -35.35 -41.60 19.98
CA ILE A 12 -34.49 -41.67 18.78
C ILE A 12 -34.53 -40.32 18.02
N LEU A 13 -35.69 -39.66 17.94
CA LEU A 13 -35.80 -38.31 17.35
C LEU A 13 -35.08 -37.24 18.18
N HIS A 14 -35.08 -37.34 19.52
CA HIS A 14 -34.31 -36.44 20.38
C HIS A 14 -32.80 -36.70 20.30
N VAL A 15 -32.36 -37.96 20.18
CA VAL A 15 -30.94 -38.29 20.01
C VAL A 15 -30.44 -37.90 18.61
N ALA A 16 -31.27 -38.01 17.57
CA ALA A 16 -30.96 -37.49 16.24
C ALA A 16 -30.98 -35.95 16.18
N GLY A 17 -31.84 -35.29 16.97
CA GLY A 17 -31.83 -33.83 17.17
C GLY A 17 -30.66 -33.31 18.02
N LEU A 18 -29.97 -34.21 18.74
CA LEU A 18 -28.77 -33.96 19.54
C LEU A 18 -27.47 -34.41 18.85
N GLN A 19 -27.52 -34.87 17.60
CA GLN A 19 -26.34 -34.83 16.74
C GLN A 19 -26.01 -33.35 16.53
N GLY A 20 -25.11 -32.85 17.39
CA GLY A 20 -24.67 -31.47 17.38
C GLY A 20 -24.41 -31.02 15.96
N LYS A 21 -24.92 -29.83 15.61
CA LYS A 21 -24.46 -29.12 14.42
C LYS A 21 -22.94 -29.22 14.43
N SER A 22 -22.38 -29.99 13.50
CA SER A 22 -20.94 -29.98 13.30
C SER A 22 -20.59 -28.53 13.05
N VAL A 23 -19.90 -27.89 13.99
CA VAL A 23 -19.40 -26.53 13.80
C VAL A 23 -18.50 -26.61 12.58
N SER A 24 -18.97 -26.13 11.44
CA SER A 24 -18.25 -26.25 10.18
C SER A 24 -17.05 -25.33 10.25
N GLU A 25 -15.85 -25.89 10.34
CA GLU A 25 -14.65 -25.06 10.47
C GLU A 25 -14.59 -24.03 9.33
N ASN A 26 -14.18 -22.80 9.67
CA ASN A 26 -13.97 -21.77 8.65
C ASN A 26 -12.85 -22.25 7.74
N GLN A 27 -13.17 -22.35 6.46
CA GLN A 27 -12.25 -22.77 5.42
C GLN A 27 -12.21 -21.70 4.34
N LEU A 28 -11.02 -21.49 3.80
CA LEU A 28 -10.85 -20.76 2.56
C LEU A 28 -11.43 -21.60 1.43
N ARG A 29 -12.45 -21.05 0.78
CA ARG A 29 -13.19 -21.66 -0.33
C ARG A 29 -13.06 -20.76 -1.55
N LEU A 30 -11.85 -20.70 -2.09
CA LEU A 30 -11.63 -20.11 -3.41
C LEU A 30 -12.02 -21.14 -4.47
N SER A 31 -13.04 -20.82 -5.27
CA SER A 31 -13.48 -21.69 -6.35
C SER A 31 -12.31 -21.94 -7.32
N HIS A 32 -12.30 -23.14 -7.92
CA HIS A 32 -11.27 -23.53 -8.87
C HIS A 32 -11.25 -22.57 -10.07
N LEU A 33 -10.08 -21.99 -10.35
CA LEU A 33 -9.81 -21.02 -11.42
C LEU A 33 -10.54 -19.68 -11.26
N THR A 34 -10.94 -19.32 -10.04
CA THR A 34 -11.25 -17.92 -9.72
C THR A 34 -9.97 -17.10 -9.73
N THR A 35 -10.03 -15.93 -10.38
CA THR A 35 -8.96 -14.92 -10.35
C THR A 35 -9.43 -13.76 -9.49
N CYS A 36 -8.61 -13.37 -8.51
CA CYS A 36 -8.90 -12.26 -7.61
C CYS A 36 -7.77 -11.23 -7.66
N THR A 37 -8.15 -9.95 -7.74
CA THR A 37 -7.24 -8.82 -7.74
C THR A 37 -7.18 -8.20 -6.36
N TYR A 38 -5.97 -7.94 -5.88
CA TYR A 38 -5.70 -7.36 -4.56
C TYR A 38 -4.78 -6.15 -4.68
N ASP A 39 -5.05 -5.16 -3.83
CA ASP A 39 -4.11 -4.11 -3.52
C ASP A 39 -3.25 -4.54 -2.35
N TYR A 40 -1.94 -4.40 -2.51
CA TYR A 40 -0.95 -4.66 -1.47
C TYR A 40 -0.14 -3.40 -1.20
N GLU A 41 -0.24 -2.87 0.01
CA GLU A 41 0.57 -1.76 0.49
C GLU A 41 1.50 -2.25 1.59
N VAL A 42 2.74 -1.79 1.60
CA VAL A 42 3.66 -1.99 2.70
C VAL A 42 4.43 -0.70 2.98
N THR A 43 4.57 -0.37 4.26
CA THR A 43 5.37 0.75 4.73
C THR A 43 6.24 0.35 5.90
N VAL A 44 7.40 1.00 5.99
CA VAL A 44 8.28 0.92 7.13
C VAL A 44 8.86 2.30 7.38
N TYR A 45 8.85 2.73 8.63
CA TYR A 45 9.38 4.00 9.09
C TYR A 45 10.29 3.76 10.28
N THR A 46 11.35 4.53 10.34
CA THR A 46 12.27 4.62 11.47
C THR A 46 12.31 6.05 11.95
N ALA A 47 12.31 6.24 13.25
CA ALA A 47 12.36 7.55 13.88
C ALA A 47 13.37 7.51 15.03
N ARG A 48 14.08 8.63 15.19
CA ARG A 48 14.91 8.88 16.36
C ARG A 48 14.10 9.69 17.36
N GLY A 49 13.76 9.05 18.47
CA GLY A 49 13.01 9.62 19.57
C GLY A 49 11.53 9.28 19.52
N ALA A 50 10.96 8.89 20.66
CA ALA A 50 9.55 8.56 20.84
C ALA A 50 8.59 9.68 20.40
N ARG A 51 9.07 10.94 20.43
CA ARG A 51 8.29 12.14 20.07
C ARG A 51 8.67 12.79 18.75
N SER A 52 9.57 12.17 17.97
CA SER A 52 10.01 12.76 16.71
C SER A 52 8.90 12.74 15.65
N THR A 53 8.66 13.90 15.06
CA THR A 53 7.85 14.06 13.84
C THR A 53 8.66 13.78 12.57
N ALA A 54 10.00 13.80 12.66
CA ALA A 54 10.88 13.40 11.57
C ALA A 54 11.02 11.87 11.55
N ARG A 55 10.61 11.26 10.43
CA ARG A 55 10.68 9.82 10.18
C ARG A 55 11.27 9.58 8.79
N ASP A 56 12.17 8.62 8.69
CA ASP A 56 12.70 8.14 7.42
C ASP A 56 12.14 6.73 7.15
N GLY A 57 11.64 6.51 5.94
CA GLY A 57 10.95 5.26 5.64
C GLY A 57 10.70 5.00 4.17
N TYR A 58 10.26 3.77 3.91
CA TYR A 58 9.94 3.27 2.59
C TYR A 58 8.45 2.94 2.52
N GLN A 59 7.84 3.22 1.37
CA GLN A 59 6.49 2.80 1.05
C GLN A 59 6.49 2.16 -0.32
N VAL A 60 5.84 1.00 -0.42
CA VAL A 60 5.60 0.28 -1.67
C VAL A 60 4.12 -0.04 -1.76
N HIS A 61 3.53 0.28 -2.89
CA HIS A 61 2.18 -0.10 -3.25
C HIS A 61 2.23 -0.99 -4.50
N ALA A 62 1.51 -2.10 -4.50
CA ALA A 62 1.52 -3.05 -5.58
C ALA A 62 0.12 -3.61 -5.86
N LEU A 63 -0.26 -3.61 -7.15
CA LEU A 63 -1.50 -4.24 -7.61
C LEU A 63 -1.19 -5.66 -8.08
N LYS A 64 -1.86 -6.65 -7.49
CA LYS A 64 -1.55 -8.08 -7.67
C LYS A 64 -2.79 -8.84 -8.12
N SER A 65 -2.64 -9.70 -9.12
CA SER A 65 -3.67 -10.65 -9.51
C SER A 65 -3.29 -12.06 -9.05
N PHE A 66 -4.21 -12.74 -8.38
CA PHE A 66 -4.04 -14.09 -7.88
C PHE A 66 -5.03 -15.03 -8.54
N ALA A 67 -4.53 -16.02 -9.27
CA ALA A 67 -5.33 -17.12 -9.79
C ALA A 67 -5.20 -18.35 -8.87
N SER A 68 -6.33 -18.97 -8.54
CA SER A 68 -6.38 -20.14 -7.67
C SER A 68 -6.52 -21.44 -8.47
N TYR A 69 -5.59 -22.37 -8.27
CA TYR A 69 -5.57 -23.69 -8.90
C TYR A 69 -5.69 -24.79 -7.82
N GLN A 70 -6.28 -25.93 -8.18
CA GLN A 70 -6.25 -27.09 -7.29
C GLN A 70 -4.85 -27.70 -7.38
N ALA A 71 -4.12 -27.67 -6.26
CA ALA A 71 -2.94 -28.51 -6.13
C ALA A 71 -3.46 -29.94 -5.95
N GLY A 72 -2.92 -30.95 -6.63
CA GLY A 72 -3.47 -32.32 -6.67
C GLY A 72 -3.63 -33.07 -5.33
N ARG A 73 -3.45 -32.40 -4.18
CA ARG A 73 -3.75 -32.88 -2.82
C ARG A 73 -5.07 -32.27 -2.32
N SER A 74 -5.91 -33.10 -1.70
CA SER A 74 -7.16 -32.65 -1.08
C SER A 74 -6.87 -31.54 -0.04
N GLY A 75 -7.59 -30.43 -0.10
CA GLY A 75 -7.47 -29.33 0.87
C GLY A 75 -6.32 -28.35 0.64
N THR A 76 -5.53 -28.47 -0.43
CA THR A 76 -4.45 -27.52 -0.76
C THR A 76 -4.73 -26.81 -2.09
N SER A 77 -4.57 -25.49 -2.11
CA SER A 77 -4.66 -24.68 -3.33
C SER A 77 -3.31 -24.08 -3.69
N LEU A 78 -3.00 -24.04 -4.99
CA LEU A 78 -1.87 -23.31 -5.55
C LEU A 78 -2.36 -21.93 -5.97
N LYS A 79 -1.73 -20.88 -5.43
CA LYS A 79 -2.00 -19.49 -5.84
C LYS A 79 -0.91 -19.04 -6.79
N ALA A 80 -1.27 -18.60 -8.00
CA ALA A 80 -0.36 -17.94 -8.91
C ALA A 80 -0.50 -16.43 -8.77
N CYS A 81 0.57 -15.75 -8.38
CA CYS A 81 0.61 -14.30 -8.25
C CYS A 81 1.28 -13.69 -9.49
N ALA A 82 0.52 -12.90 -10.24
CA ALA A 82 1.04 -12.03 -11.29
C ALA A 82 1.05 -10.59 -10.76
N LEU A 83 2.22 -9.95 -10.79
CA LEU A 83 2.33 -8.53 -10.46
C LEU A 83 1.94 -7.69 -11.66
N TRP A 84 1.07 -6.71 -11.44
CA TRP A 84 0.62 -5.82 -12.49
C TRP A 84 1.32 -4.46 -12.46
N ARG A 85 1.54 -3.87 -11.27
CA ARG A 85 2.19 -2.57 -11.12
C ARG A 85 2.77 -2.38 -9.73
N VAL A 86 3.95 -1.76 -9.63
CA VAL A 86 4.58 -1.35 -8.35
C VAL A 86 4.72 0.17 -8.36
N LEU A 87 4.32 0.81 -7.28
CA LEU A 87 4.50 2.23 -7.01
C LEU A 87 5.28 2.34 -5.70
N ALA A 88 6.56 2.71 -5.78
CA ALA A 88 7.41 2.84 -4.61
C ALA A 88 7.81 4.30 -4.40
N ASN A 89 7.76 4.78 -3.15
CA ASN A 89 8.14 6.16 -2.80
C ASN A 89 9.64 6.45 -2.96
N HIS A 90 10.45 5.41 -3.16
CA HIS A 90 11.88 5.50 -3.46
C HIS A 90 12.17 4.84 -4.82
N PRO A 91 13.18 5.31 -5.57
CA PRO A 91 13.52 4.73 -6.86
C PRO A 91 13.87 3.25 -6.68
N VAL A 92 13.13 2.40 -7.38
CA VAL A 92 13.46 0.99 -7.55
C VAL A 92 14.23 0.89 -8.85
N ASN A 93 15.34 0.14 -8.88
CA ASN A 93 16.08 -0.04 -10.13
C ASN A 93 15.24 -0.91 -11.10
N GLU A 94 15.41 -0.70 -12.41
CA GLU A 94 14.63 -1.41 -13.43
C GLU A 94 14.78 -2.94 -13.29
N GLU A 95 15.96 -3.41 -12.90
CA GLU A 95 16.23 -4.82 -12.65
C GLU A 95 15.36 -5.41 -11.52
N PHE A 96 15.17 -4.69 -10.41
CA PHE A 96 14.32 -5.15 -9.31
C PHE A 96 12.84 -5.11 -9.72
N GLU A 97 12.39 -4.09 -10.44
CA GLU A 97 11.02 -4.07 -10.97
C GLU A 97 10.76 -5.23 -11.93
N GLU A 98 11.72 -5.52 -12.83
CA GLU A 98 11.64 -6.64 -13.76
C GLU A 98 11.58 -7.98 -13.01
N GLN A 99 12.48 -8.22 -12.04
CA GLN A 99 12.47 -9.45 -11.25
C GLN A 99 11.19 -9.59 -10.41
N LEU A 100 10.68 -8.49 -9.87
CA LEU A 100 9.45 -8.50 -9.08
C LEU A 100 8.23 -8.77 -9.95
N SER A 101 8.24 -8.29 -11.21
CA SER A 101 7.15 -8.51 -12.18
C SER A 101 6.96 -9.97 -12.55
N LYS A 102 8.01 -10.80 -12.41
CA LYS A 102 7.95 -12.23 -12.68
C LYS A 102 6.97 -12.92 -11.74
N PRO A 103 6.08 -13.79 -12.27
CA PRO A 103 5.10 -14.46 -11.45
C PRO A 103 5.78 -15.39 -10.44
N PHE A 104 5.14 -15.55 -9.29
CA PHE A 104 5.51 -16.52 -8.28
C PHE A 104 4.28 -17.24 -7.76
N TYR A 105 4.47 -18.34 -7.07
CA TYR A 105 3.37 -19.16 -6.59
C TYR A 105 3.52 -19.47 -5.11
N PHE A 106 2.44 -19.86 -4.46
CA PHE A 106 2.50 -20.42 -3.11
C PHE A 106 1.37 -21.43 -2.90
N HIS A 107 1.62 -22.39 -2.01
CA HIS A 107 0.61 -23.36 -1.58
C HIS A 107 -0.07 -22.85 -0.32
N GLN A 108 -1.39 -22.95 -0.30
CA GLN A 108 -2.22 -22.57 0.85
C GLN A 108 -3.21 -23.68 1.18
N GLU A 109 -3.20 -24.11 2.44
CA GLU A 109 -4.14 -25.06 3.01
C GLU A 109 -5.54 -24.44 3.21
N GLU A 110 -6.55 -25.31 3.34
CA GLU A 110 -7.94 -24.92 3.51
C GLU A 110 -8.18 -24.03 4.73
N HIS A 111 -7.36 -24.10 5.77
CA HIS A 111 -7.49 -23.25 6.97
C HIS A 111 -6.60 -22.01 6.94
N GLY A 112 -5.92 -21.75 5.82
CA GLY A 112 -5.16 -20.51 5.57
C GLY A 112 -3.65 -20.59 5.74
N ALA A 113 -3.11 -21.71 6.21
CA ALA A 113 -1.67 -21.90 6.34
C ALA A 113 -1.00 -21.95 4.96
N VAL A 114 0.01 -21.12 4.75
CA VAL A 114 0.90 -21.11 3.59
C VAL A 114 2.06 -22.06 3.89
N THR A 115 2.20 -23.11 3.10
CA THR A 115 3.23 -24.14 3.35
C THR A 115 4.54 -23.78 2.68
N ASP A 116 4.48 -23.31 1.43
CA ASP A 116 5.65 -23.09 0.59
C ASP A 116 5.41 -21.97 -0.42
N VAL A 117 6.49 -21.29 -0.80
CA VAL A 117 6.54 -20.29 -1.87
C VAL A 117 7.44 -20.80 -2.99
N LEU A 118 6.96 -20.74 -4.23
CA LEU A 118 7.65 -21.20 -5.42
C LEU A 118 8.11 -20.01 -6.26
N PHE A 119 9.42 -19.86 -6.44
CA PHE A 119 10.01 -18.80 -7.25
C PHE A 119 11.38 -19.23 -7.81
N PRO A 120 11.91 -18.53 -8.83
CA PRO A 120 13.24 -18.78 -9.41
C PRO A 120 14.40 -18.44 -8.44
N LYS A 121 14.57 -19.20 -7.35
CA LYS A 121 15.53 -18.90 -6.27
C LYS A 121 16.97 -18.64 -6.73
N ASN A 122 17.42 -19.28 -7.82
CA ASN A 122 18.78 -19.14 -8.33
C ASN A 122 18.98 -17.95 -9.29
N SER A 123 17.90 -17.31 -9.76
CA SER A 123 17.94 -16.21 -10.71
C SER A 123 17.30 -14.92 -10.21
N GLU A 124 16.66 -14.95 -9.04
CA GLU A 124 16.13 -13.77 -8.36
C GLU A 124 17.00 -13.38 -7.17
N SER A 125 17.08 -12.08 -6.91
CA SER A 125 17.85 -11.57 -5.77
C SER A 125 17.18 -11.92 -4.43
N PRO A 126 17.95 -12.04 -3.33
CA PRO A 126 17.40 -12.29 -1.99
C PRO A 126 16.32 -11.29 -1.57
N GLU A 127 16.45 -10.04 -2.02
CA GLU A 127 15.51 -8.95 -1.73
C GLU A 127 14.16 -9.15 -2.43
N ILE A 128 14.16 -9.65 -3.67
CA ILE A 128 12.95 -10.01 -4.41
C ILE A 128 12.26 -11.21 -3.75
N ALA A 129 13.05 -12.21 -3.35
CA ALA A 129 12.55 -13.37 -2.63
C ALA A 129 11.88 -12.96 -1.32
N ALA A 130 12.53 -12.10 -0.52
CA ALA A 130 11.96 -11.56 0.71
C ALA A 130 10.63 -10.83 0.47
N PHE A 131 10.56 -9.98 -0.56
CA PHE A 131 9.33 -9.26 -0.89
C PHE A 131 8.19 -10.18 -1.32
N LYS A 132 8.47 -11.21 -2.13
CA LYS A 132 7.48 -12.23 -2.54
C LYS A 132 7.00 -13.06 -1.35
N LYS A 133 7.92 -13.45 -0.45
CA LYS A 133 7.58 -14.11 0.82
C LYS A 133 6.71 -13.22 1.71
N GLY A 134 6.97 -11.91 1.81
CA GLY A 134 6.10 -10.98 2.54
C GLY A 134 4.67 -10.89 1.98
N ILE A 135 4.52 -10.88 0.65
CA ILE A 135 3.19 -10.93 0.01
C ILE A 135 2.48 -12.26 0.29
N ALA A 136 3.15 -13.40 0.09
CA ALA A 136 2.59 -14.71 0.43
C ALA A 136 2.24 -14.79 1.92
N GLY A 137 3.11 -14.20 2.75
CA GLY A 137 2.98 -14.06 4.17
C GLY A 137 1.68 -13.38 4.54
N ALA A 138 1.25 -12.33 3.83
CA ALA A 138 -0.05 -11.66 4.05
C ALA A 138 -1.26 -12.60 3.99
N PHE A 139 -1.17 -13.74 3.30
CA PHE A 139 -2.20 -14.78 3.24
C PHE A 139 -2.06 -15.86 4.33
N GLN A 140 -0.98 -15.86 5.11
CA GLN A 140 -0.79 -16.74 6.27
C GLN A 140 -1.79 -16.37 7.37
N LEU A 141 -2.66 -17.34 7.70
CA LEU A 141 -3.65 -17.24 8.76
C LEU A 141 -4.08 -18.64 9.22
N ASN A 142 -4.66 -18.75 10.42
CA ASN A 142 -5.17 -20.02 10.94
C ASN A 142 -6.64 -19.93 11.34
N LEU A 143 -7.52 -20.63 10.60
CA LEU A 143 -8.99 -20.62 10.82
C LEU A 143 -9.53 -21.83 11.58
N LYS A 144 -8.70 -22.82 11.95
CA LYS A 144 -9.16 -24.13 12.47
C LYS A 144 -10.09 -23.99 13.68
N ASP A 145 -9.76 -23.07 14.57
CA ASP A 145 -10.49 -22.89 15.83
C ASP A 145 -11.31 -21.59 15.88
N ALA A 146 -11.41 -20.86 14.76
CA ALA A 146 -12.10 -19.57 14.67
C ALA A 146 -13.62 -19.66 14.95
N GLN A 147 -14.25 -20.81 14.71
CA GLN A 147 -15.65 -21.04 15.09
C GLN A 147 -15.82 -21.76 16.43
N LYS A 148 -14.74 -22.31 17.00
CA LYS A 148 -14.79 -23.13 18.22
C LYS A 148 -14.54 -22.32 19.48
N SER A 149 -13.72 -21.26 19.37
CA SER A 149 -13.37 -20.41 20.50
C SER A 149 -13.28 -18.95 20.08
N ASN A 150 -13.70 -18.05 20.97
CA ASN A 150 -13.51 -16.61 20.78
C ASN A 150 -12.04 -16.21 20.88
N ILE A 151 -11.21 -17.02 21.54
CA ILE A 151 -9.78 -16.78 21.70
C ILE A 151 -9.03 -18.10 21.59
N TYR A 152 -7.98 -18.16 20.76
CA TYR A 152 -7.12 -19.34 20.66
C TYR A 152 -5.67 -18.94 20.38
N GLU A 153 -4.75 -19.82 20.79
CA GLU A 153 -3.31 -19.64 20.59
C GLU A 153 -2.79 -20.72 19.66
N VAL A 154 -1.97 -20.33 18.70
CA VAL A 154 -1.38 -21.22 17.71
C VAL A 154 0.07 -20.86 17.47
N GLN A 155 0.90 -21.85 17.17
CA GLN A 155 2.21 -21.62 16.60
C GLN A 155 2.02 -21.32 15.11
N GLU A 156 2.53 -20.18 14.66
CA GLU A 156 2.51 -19.80 13.25
C GLU A 156 3.93 -19.66 12.70
N HIS A 157 4.02 -19.91 11.40
CA HIS A 157 5.24 -19.80 10.61
C HIS A 157 4.93 -18.82 9.50
N ASP A 158 5.48 -17.60 9.59
CA ASP A 158 5.26 -16.57 8.58
C ASP A 158 6.55 -15.87 8.14
N ASP A 159 6.42 -14.83 7.32
CA ASP A 159 7.53 -14.05 6.78
C ASP A 159 8.37 -13.34 7.88
N SER A 160 7.85 -13.26 9.10
CA SER A 160 8.52 -12.67 10.27
C SER A 160 9.20 -13.67 11.20
N GLY A 161 8.95 -14.98 11.05
CA GLY A 161 9.57 -16.02 11.89
C GLY A 161 8.61 -17.12 12.33
N ILE A 162 9.01 -17.83 13.38
CA ILE A 162 8.22 -18.84 14.09
C ILE A 162 7.86 -18.26 15.45
N PHE A 163 6.58 -18.13 15.73
CA PHE A 163 6.09 -17.51 16.96
C PHE A 163 4.75 -18.10 17.39
N ARG A 164 4.45 -17.97 18.68
CA ARG A 164 3.11 -18.22 19.19
C ARG A 164 2.29 -16.95 19.06
N THR A 165 1.09 -17.06 18.51
CA THR A 165 0.22 -15.91 18.35
C THR A 165 -1.14 -16.17 18.92
N LYS A 166 -1.73 -15.11 19.47
CA LYS A 166 -3.07 -15.12 20.02
C LYS A 166 -4.04 -14.53 19.00
N TYR A 167 -5.03 -15.33 18.63
CA TYR A 167 -6.17 -14.94 17.84
C TYR A 167 -7.35 -14.60 18.74
N ASN A 168 -7.92 -13.41 18.56
CA ASN A 168 -9.21 -13.02 19.12
C ASN A 168 -10.22 -12.96 17.96
N VAL A 169 -11.24 -13.80 18.01
CA VAL A 169 -12.36 -13.81 17.06
C VAL A 169 -13.33 -12.72 17.46
N VAL A 170 -13.34 -11.62 16.70
CA VAL A 170 -14.25 -10.50 16.93
C VAL A 170 -15.67 -10.89 16.54
N SER A 171 -15.80 -11.56 15.40
CA SER A 171 -17.04 -12.19 14.95
C SER A 171 -16.73 -13.29 13.93
N ALA A 172 -17.51 -14.36 13.94
CA ALA A 172 -17.41 -15.41 12.94
C ALA A 172 -18.81 -15.99 12.67
N ASN A 173 -19.14 -16.13 11.39
CA ASN A 173 -20.30 -16.85 10.90
C ASN A 173 -19.90 -17.63 9.63
N ASP A 174 -20.89 -18.22 8.95
CA ASP A 174 -20.65 -19.09 7.79
C ASP A 174 -20.03 -18.38 6.57
N THR A 175 -20.15 -17.04 6.49
CA THR A 175 -19.68 -16.24 5.35
C THR A 175 -18.61 -15.23 5.73
N HIS A 176 -18.54 -14.77 6.97
CA HIS A 176 -17.64 -13.72 7.43
C HIS A 176 -16.90 -14.15 8.69
N ALA A 177 -15.60 -13.87 8.75
CA ALA A 177 -14.81 -13.98 9.97
C ALA A 177 -13.92 -12.76 10.13
N HIS A 178 -14.04 -12.10 11.28
CA HIS A 178 -13.21 -10.99 11.70
C HIS A 178 -12.32 -11.46 12.85
N LEU A 179 -11.01 -11.43 12.62
CA LEU A 179 -10.01 -11.93 13.54
C LEU A 179 -9.01 -10.82 13.86
N HIS A 180 -8.58 -10.77 15.11
CA HIS A 180 -7.50 -9.92 15.56
C HIS A 180 -6.38 -10.80 16.11
N ARG A 181 -5.25 -10.80 15.41
CA ARG A 181 -4.05 -11.58 15.74
C ARG A 181 -3.02 -10.67 16.37
N THR A 182 -2.41 -11.09 17.47
CA THR A 182 -1.38 -10.31 18.18
C THR A 182 -0.23 -11.18 18.67
N TRP A 183 0.98 -10.64 18.65
CA TRP A 183 2.19 -11.25 19.23
C TRP A 183 3.25 -10.18 19.51
N THR A 184 4.27 -10.55 20.28
CA THR A 184 5.37 -9.68 20.72
C THR A 184 6.72 -10.35 20.47
N ASN A 185 7.81 -9.62 20.68
CA ASN A 185 9.17 -10.19 20.61
C ASN A 185 9.40 -11.39 21.55
N PHE A 186 8.62 -11.53 22.62
CA PHE A 186 8.74 -12.64 23.59
C PHE A 186 8.04 -13.92 23.14
N ASP A 187 7.16 -13.82 22.14
CA ASP A 187 6.40 -14.97 21.64
C ASP A 187 7.12 -15.72 20.52
N TYR A 188 8.24 -15.18 20.04
CA TYR A 188 9.08 -15.83 19.03
C TYR A 188 9.80 -17.03 19.62
N GLU A 189 9.84 -18.10 18.84
CA GLU A 189 10.76 -19.22 19.04
C GLU A 189 12.01 -19.03 18.16
N GLN A 190 11.81 -18.49 16.96
CA GLN A 190 12.85 -18.18 15.99
C GLN A 190 12.47 -16.93 15.18
N PHE A 191 13.38 -15.96 15.06
CA PHE A 191 13.18 -14.78 14.22
C PHE A 191 13.33 -15.13 12.72
N ALA A 192 12.87 -14.23 11.84
CA ALA A 192 12.93 -14.43 10.38
C ALA A 192 14.35 -14.76 9.89
N ASP A 193 15.36 -14.10 10.47
CA ASP A 193 16.80 -14.28 10.18
C ASP A 193 17.38 -15.62 10.67
N GLY A 194 16.54 -16.48 11.24
CA GLY A 194 16.93 -17.78 11.77
C GLY A 194 17.52 -17.73 13.18
N THR A 195 17.68 -16.55 13.78
CA THR A 195 18.23 -16.42 15.13
C THR A 195 17.23 -16.96 16.17
N PRO A 196 17.66 -17.83 17.10
CA PRO A 196 16.80 -18.25 18.20
C PRO A 196 16.42 -17.05 19.07
N ALA A 197 15.15 -16.99 19.49
CA ALA A 197 14.67 -15.89 20.34
C ALA A 197 15.15 -15.94 21.81
N LYS A 198 16.14 -16.78 22.13
CA LYS A 198 16.62 -16.95 23.51
C LYS A 198 17.59 -15.83 23.87
N GLY A 199 17.29 -15.09 24.94
CA GLY A 199 18.20 -14.09 25.51
C GLY A 199 17.47 -12.89 26.10
N GLU A 200 18.23 -11.90 26.56
CA GLU A 200 17.68 -10.61 27.00
C GLU A 200 17.33 -9.76 25.77
N HIS A 201 16.03 -9.48 25.59
CA HIS A 201 15.56 -8.65 24.48
C HIS A 201 15.73 -7.18 24.82
N LYS A 202 16.68 -6.51 24.16
CA LYS A 202 16.85 -5.05 24.27
C LYS A 202 15.83 -4.26 23.46
N ILE A 203 15.14 -4.93 22.53
CA ILE A 203 14.11 -4.37 21.67
C ILE A 203 12.77 -4.91 22.15
N GLN A 204 11.81 -4.00 22.37
CA GLN A 204 10.43 -4.37 22.63
C GLN A 204 9.66 -4.19 21.33
N SER A 205 9.01 -5.24 20.85
CA SER A 205 8.18 -5.17 19.64
C SER A 205 6.79 -5.72 19.88
N GLN A 206 5.83 -5.09 19.23
CA GLN A 206 4.44 -5.50 19.20
C GLN A 206 3.99 -5.62 17.76
N HIS A 207 3.22 -6.67 17.50
CA HIS A 207 2.67 -6.95 16.20
C HIS A 207 1.18 -7.20 16.35
N SER A 208 0.41 -6.66 15.40
CA SER A 208 -1.04 -6.75 15.38
C SER A 208 -1.51 -6.91 13.95
N ALA A 209 -2.43 -7.85 13.69
CA ALA A 209 -3.04 -8.05 12.40
C ALA A 209 -4.56 -8.17 12.52
N HIS A 210 -5.28 -7.34 11.78
CA HIS A 210 -6.72 -7.44 11.60
C HIS A 210 -7.00 -8.18 10.30
N VAL A 211 -7.73 -9.29 10.39
CA VAL A 211 -8.05 -10.16 9.26
C VAL A 211 -9.56 -10.19 9.09
N HIS A 212 -10.01 -9.94 7.87
CA HIS A 212 -11.39 -10.14 7.45
C HIS A 212 -11.41 -11.19 6.35
N VAL A 213 -12.12 -12.28 6.62
CA VAL A 213 -12.43 -13.32 5.64
C VAL A 213 -13.88 -13.16 5.26
N LYS A 214 -14.17 -13.13 3.96
CA LYS A 214 -15.52 -13.03 3.41
C LYS A 214 -15.71 -14.06 2.30
N ASP A 215 -16.81 -14.81 2.37
CA ASP A 215 -17.20 -15.85 1.41
C ASP A 215 -16.06 -16.85 1.12
N GLY A 216 -15.33 -17.24 2.18
CA GLY A 216 -14.18 -18.15 2.08
C GLY A 216 -12.94 -17.53 1.39
N ARG A 217 -12.86 -16.21 1.30
CA ARG A 217 -11.74 -15.47 0.69
C ARG A 217 -11.17 -14.50 1.70
N VAL A 218 -9.88 -14.23 1.60
CA VAL A 218 -9.26 -13.14 2.34
C VAL A 218 -9.78 -11.84 1.72
N ASP A 219 -10.57 -11.07 2.48
CA ASP A 219 -11.11 -9.78 2.02
C ASP A 219 -10.13 -8.66 2.36
N THR A 220 -9.68 -8.61 3.61
CA THR A 220 -8.66 -7.65 4.04
C THR A 220 -7.72 -8.25 5.08
N VAL A 221 -6.44 -7.94 4.99
CA VAL A 221 -5.45 -8.18 6.04
C VAL A 221 -4.70 -6.88 6.28
N HIS A 222 -4.78 -6.35 7.49
CA HIS A 222 -4.03 -5.17 7.89
C HIS A 222 -3.12 -5.51 9.05
N ARG A 223 -1.82 -5.60 8.77
CA ARG A 223 -0.74 -5.86 9.72
C ARG A 223 -0.10 -4.55 10.12
N THR A 224 0.22 -4.42 11.38
CA THR A 224 0.95 -3.31 11.98
C THR A 224 2.05 -3.89 12.85
N ASN A 225 3.21 -3.24 12.82
CA ASN A 225 4.33 -3.53 13.69
C ASN A 225 4.83 -2.23 14.28
N GLU A 226 5.14 -2.28 15.57
CA GLU A 226 5.87 -1.24 16.27
C GLU A 226 7.00 -1.91 17.06
N ALA A 227 8.18 -1.33 17.01
CA ALA A 227 9.29 -1.75 17.86
C ALA A 227 10.04 -0.53 18.37
N PHE A 228 10.55 -0.62 19.58
CA PHE A 228 11.36 0.42 20.17
C PHE A 228 12.57 -0.16 20.89
N PHE A 229 13.67 0.56 20.79
CA PHE A 229 14.93 0.27 21.45
C PHE A 229 15.30 1.44 22.34
N ARG A 230 15.56 1.15 23.62
CA ARG A 230 16.09 2.11 24.59
C ARG A 230 17.50 1.68 25.01
N PRO A 231 18.55 2.43 24.65
CA PRO A 231 19.90 2.15 25.12
C PRO A 231 19.95 2.28 26.65
N ALA A 232 20.53 1.28 27.33
CA ALA A 232 20.66 1.29 28.79
C ALA A 232 21.59 2.41 29.31
N ASN A 233 22.58 2.83 28.51
CA ASN A 233 23.66 3.73 28.94
C ASN A 233 23.63 5.13 28.27
N GLY A 234 22.46 5.62 27.85
CA GLY A 234 22.44 6.94 27.19
C GLY A 234 23.10 6.94 25.80
N HIS A 235 23.27 8.11 25.18
CA HIS A 235 24.07 8.25 23.96
C HIS A 235 25.56 8.35 24.33
N PRO A 236 26.51 7.61 23.74
CA PRO A 236 27.93 7.67 24.10
C PRO A 236 28.63 9.04 23.96
N ARG A 237 27.94 10.05 23.43
CA ARG A 237 28.45 11.43 23.26
C ARG A 237 28.07 12.35 24.41
N THR A 238 27.08 12.00 25.25
CA THR A 238 26.63 12.83 26.38
C THR A 238 27.59 12.78 27.56
N ASP A 239 28.24 11.64 27.81
CA ASP A 239 29.19 11.50 28.94
C ASP A 239 30.42 12.41 28.79
N ASN A 240 30.74 12.82 27.56
CA ASN A 240 31.93 13.60 27.23
C ASN A 240 31.66 15.11 27.08
N PHE A 241 30.41 15.58 27.19
CA PHE A 241 30.06 16.98 26.89
C PHE A 241 29.14 17.58 27.97
N LYS A 242 29.72 18.41 28.85
CA LYS A 242 29.04 19.01 30.01
C LYS A 242 27.73 19.75 29.68
N GLY A 243 27.58 20.28 28.46
CA GLY A 243 26.37 20.99 28.03
C GLY A 243 25.11 20.14 27.86
N PHE A 244 25.21 18.81 27.88
CA PHE A 244 24.08 17.89 27.71
C PHE A 244 23.75 17.06 28.96
N GLN A 245 24.45 17.29 30.09
CA GLN A 245 24.27 16.51 31.32
C GLN A 245 22.91 16.73 32.00
N ASP A 246 22.28 17.90 31.79
CA ASP A 246 21.01 18.30 32.43
C ASP A 246 19.81 18.30 31.46
N GLN A 247 19.96 17.76 30.25
CA GLN A 247 18.88 17.70 29.25
C GLN A 247 18.30 16.29 29.15
N GLU A 248 16.96 16.15 29.24
CA GLU A 248 16.28 14.91 28.84
C GLU A 248 16.56 14.66 27.35
N GLN A 249 17.25 13.56 27.05
CA GLN A 249 17.55 13.16 25.68
C GLN A 249 16.60 12.05 25.26
N ASP A 250 15.86 12.28 24.17
CA ASP A 250 15.09 11.24 23.51
C ASP A 250 16.02 10.40 22.61
N ILE A 251 16.68 9.42 23.24
CA ILE A 251 17.62 8.48 22.60
C ILE A 251 16.93 7.20 22.14
N GLU A 252 15.61 7.14 22.27
CA GLU A 252 14.83 6.01 21.79
C GLU A 252 14.96 5.90 20.28
N MET A 253 15.08 4.68 19.77
CA MET A 253 14.89 4.42 18.36
C MET A 253 13.59 3.65 18.21
N SER A 254 12.66 4.18 17.42
CA SER A 254 11.39 3.52 17.14
C SER A 254 11.30 3.15 15.68
N THR A 255 10.80 1.96 15.39
CA THR A 255 10.43 1.52 14.05
C THR A 255 8.94 1.21 14.03
N SER A 256 8.24 1.66 13.01
CA SER A 256 6.83 1.36 12.82
C SER A 256 6.57 1.02 11.36
N GLY A 257 5.75 0.04 11.09
CA GLY A 257 5.37 -0.30 9.73
C GLY A 257 3.97 -0.88 9.66
N TYR A 258 3.41 -0.89 8.47
CA TYR A 258 2.18 -1.61 8.21
C TYR A 258 2.25 -2.35 6.88
N SER A 259 1.48 -3.43 6.76
CA SER A 259 1.23 -4.12 5.51
C SER A 259 -0.29 -4.31 5.37
N ARG A 260 -0.85 -3.92 4.23
CA ARG A 260 -2.28 -3.95 3.97
C ARG A 260 -2.55 -4.66 2.65
N LEU A 261 -3.27 -5.77 2.73
CA LEU A 261 -3.80 -6.51 1.59
C LEU A 261 -5.32 -6.30 1.54
N THR A 262 -5.86 -5.82 0.41
CA THR A 262 -7.30 -5.55 0.24
C THR A 262 -7.79 -6.16 -1.07
N LEU A 263 -8.83 -6.98 -0.99
CA LEU A 263 -9.49 -7.54 -2.16
C LEU A 263 -10.23 -6.44 -2.93
N ARG A 264 -9.96 -6.33 -4.23
CA ARG A 264 -10.62 -5.36 -5.12
C ARG A 264 -11.76 -5.99 -5.89
N SER A 265 -11.51 -7.13 -6.49
CA SER A 265 -12.49 -7.84 -7.31
C SER A 265 -12.09 -9.29 -7.48
N CYS A 266 -13.06 -10.14 -7.77
CA CYS A 266 -12.81 -11.48 -8.26
C CYS A 266 -13.65 -11.72 -9.50
N SER A 267 -13.09 -12.40 -10.48
CA SER A 267 -13.78 -12.94 -11.63
C SER A 267 -13.93 -14.45 -11.49
N GLU A 268 -15.18 -14.91 -11.59
CA GLU A 268 -15.46 -16.33 -11.75
C GLU A 268 -14.97 -16.80 -13.13
N PRO A 269 -14.60 -18.08 -13.25
CA PRO A 269 -14.00 -18.55 -14.47
C PRO A 269 -14.99 -18.55 -15.65
N GLU A 270 -14.58 -17.98 -16.79
CA GLU A 270 -15.37 -18.02 -18.02
C GLU A 270 -15.64 -19.48 -18.47
N HIS A 271 -16.86 -19.77 -18.90
CA HIS A 271 -17.32 -21.11 -19.31
C HIS A 271 -16.69 -21.67 -20.60
N ARG A 272 -15.61 -21.08 -21.14
CA ARG A 272 -14.94 -21.54 -22.36
C ARG A 272 -13.89 -22.63 -22.08
N ARG A 273 -14.35 -23.88 -22.09
CA ARG A 273 -13.63 -25.11 -21.71
C ARG A 273 -12.28 -25.35 -22.44
N SER A 274 -12.09 -24.86 -23.67
CA SER A 274 -10.92 -25.24 -24.51
C SER A 274 -9.65 -24.40 -24.31
N LYS A 275 -9.77 -23.13 -23.91
CA LYS A 275 -8.58 -22.28 -23.62
C LYS A 275 -8.11 -22.40 -22.16
N ARG A 276 -9.00 -22.88 -21.29
CA ARG A 276 -8.81 -22.95 -19.83
C ARG A 276 -7.87 -24.09 -19.42
N SER A 277 -7.94 -25.25 -20.09
CA SER A 277 -7.06 -26.39 -19.77
C SER A 277 -5.59 -26.11 -20.11
N THR A 278 -5.33 -25.42 -21.21
CA THR A 278 -3.96 -25.10 -21.65
C THR A 278 -3.25 -24.13 -20.70
N THR A 279 -3.92 -23.06 -20.26
CA THR A 279 -3.30 -22.07 -19.36
C THR A 279 -3.13 -22.60 -17.94
N GLU A 280 -4.08 -23.39 -17.43
CA GLU A 280 -3.92 -24.08 -16.15
C GLU A 280 -2.76 -25.09 -16.18
N GLU A 281 -2.67 -25.90 -17.23
CA GLU A 281 -1.61 -26.88 -17.40
C GLU A 281 -0.22 -26.19 -17.51
N GLU A 282 -0.14 -25.04 -18.18
CA GLU A 282 1.06 -24.21 -18.22
C GLU A 282 1.47 -23.72 -16.82
N HIS A 283 0.57 -23.11 -16.05
CA HIS A 283 0.87 -22.64 -14.69
C HIS A 283 1.32 -23.77 -13.77
N LEU A 284 0.64 -24.92 -13.82
CA LEU A 284 1.02 -26.11 -13.04
C LEU A 284 2.38 -26.65 -13.48
N LYS A 285 2.68 -26.66 -14.78
CA LYS A 285 3.97 -27.08 -15.32
C LYS A 285 5.10 -26.12 -14.90
N THR A 286 4.86 -24.81 -14.98
CA THR A 286 5.80 -23.79 -14.51
C THR A 286 6.04 -23.94 -13.02
N ALA A 287 4.99 -24.03 -12.20
CA ALA A 287 5.13 -24.20 -10.75
C ALA A 287 5.96 -25.44 -10.36
N ARG A 288 5.76 -26.57 -11.06
CA ARG A 288 6.57 -27.79 -10.85
C ARG A 288 8.05 -27.64 -11.22
N SER A 289 8.38 -26.69 -12.09
CA SER A 289 9.76 -26.41 -12.50
C SER A 289 10.49 -25.44 -11.56
N LEU A 290 9.75 -24.74 -10.69
CA LEU A 290 10.31 -23.76 -9.76
C LEU A 290 10.82 -24.41 -8.48
N THR A 291 11.75 -23.74 -7.81
CA THR A 291 12.26 -24.17 -6.51
C THR A 291 11.23 -23.86 -5.42
N SER A 292 10.94 -24.86 -4.60
CA SER A 292 10.12 -24.69 -3.39
C SER A 292 10.99 -24.17 -2.25
N ASP A 293 10.51 -23.13 -1.57
CA ASP A 293 11.14 -22.58 -0.38
C ASP A 293 10.09 -22.35 0.70
N ASN A 294 10.52 -22.34 1.96
CA ASN A 294 9.63 -22.03 3.07
C ASN A 294 9.31 -20.53 3.12
N LEU A 295 8.32 -20.15 3.94
CA LEU A 295 7.94 -18.75 4.13
C LEU A 295 8.95 -17.96 4.97
N LEU A 296 9.76 -18.65 5.78
CA LEU A 296 10.83 -18.04 6.58
C LEU A 296 11.92 -17.45 5.67
N PHE A 297 12.45 -16.31 6.04
CA PHE A 297 13.54 -15.68 5.28
C PHE A 297 14.87 -15.77 6.04
N MET A 298 15.45 -16.97 6.09
CA MET A 298 16.71 -17.22 6.82
C MET A 298 17.96 -16.65 6.14
N ASP A 299 17.83 -16.13 4.92
CA ASP A 299 18.94 -15.63 4.10
C ASP A 299 19.15 -14.11 4.28
N THR A 300 18.86 -13.56 5.47
CA THR A 300 18.97 -12.12 5.75
C THR A 300 20.37 -11.56 5.56
N GLU A 301 21.43 -12.35 5.82
CA GLU A 301 22.80 -11.91 5.54
C GLU A 301 23.10 -11.73 4.04
N LYS A 302 22.27 -12.33 3.17
CA LYS A 302 22.40 -12.19 1.72
C LYS A 302 21.72 -10.93 1.20
N ILE A 303 20.86 -10.29 2.00
CA ILE A 303 20.27 -9.00 1.64
C ILE A 303 21.38 -7.95 1.67
N ASN A 304 21.62 -7.33 0.51
CA ASN A 304 22.47 -6.16 0.46
C ASN A 304 21.64 -4.92 0.75
N TRP A 305 21.53 -4.56 2.03
CA TRP A 305 20.78 -3.39 2.49
C TRP A 305 21.25 -2.08 1.86
N SER A 306 22.52 -1.98 1.40
CA SER A 306 23.00 -0.78 0.69
C SER A 306 22.53 -0.69 -0.76
N LYS A 307 21.97 -1.78 -1.31
CA LYS A 307 21.30 -1.81 -2.62
C LYS A 307 19.77 -1.63 -2.52
N ILE A 308 19.18 -1.94 -1.36
CA ILE A 308 17.74 -1.69 -1.10
C ILE A 308 17.59 -0.23 -0.68
N GLY A 309 17.11 0.58 -1.62
CA GLY A 309 17.11 2.03 -1.47
C GLY A 309 18.45 2.57 -1.93
N GLY A 310 18.53 2.88 -3.23
CA GLY A 310 19.66 3.64 -3.75
C GLY A 310 19.82 4.97 -2.99
N GLU A 311 20.92 5.67 -3.24
CA GLU A 311 21.04 7.08 -2.82
C GLU A 311 19.70 7.76 -3.06
N LYS A 312 19.12 8.36 -1.99
CA LYS A 312 17.88 9.15 -2.05
C LYS A 312 17.99 9.94 -3.34
N LYS A 313 17.24 9.56 -4.39
CA LYS A 313 17.40 10.17 -5.72
C LYS A 313 17.38 11.64 -5.42
N LYS A 314 18.44 12.37 -5.73
CA LYS A 314 18.37 13.83 -5.64
C LYS A 314 17.12 14.16 -6.43
N THR A 315 16.08 14.59 -5.72
CA THR A 315 14.83 14.99 -6.32
C THR A 315 15.24 15.90 -7.44
N ARG A 316 14.78 15.59 -8.66
CA ARG A 316 15.13 16.45 -9.78
C ARG A 316 14.71 17.86 -9.36
N PRO A 317 15.52 18.89 -9.65
CA PRO A 317 15.09 20.25 -9.42
C PRO A 317 13.67 20.42 -9.99
N PHE A 318 12.77 21.08 -9.27
CA PHE A 318 11.35 21.17 -9.65
C PHE A 318 11.18 21.57 -11.14
N TYR A 319 12.07 22.41 -11.67
CA TYR A 319 12.09 22.79 -13.09
C TYR A 319 12.32 21.63 -14.08
N GLU A 320 13.07 20.59 -13.71
CA GLU A 320 13.32 19.41 -14.56
C GLU A 320 12.12 18.45 -14.55
N VAL A 321 11.43 18.35 -13.41
CA VAL A 321 10.15 17.61 -13.33
C VAL A 321 9.08 18.33 -14.15
N LEU A 322 9.05 19.67 -14.08
CA LEU A 322 8.18 20.50 -14.93
C LEU A 322 8.52 20.37 -16.41
N ARG A 323 9.82 20.25 -16.74
CA ARG A 323 10.25 20.06 -18.13
C ARG A 323 9.66 18.79 -18.75
N CYS A 324 9.33 17.77 -17.95
CA CYS A 324 8.67 16.57 -18.45
C CYS A 324 7.35 16.83 -19.17
N PHE A 325 6.63 17.87 -18.75
CA PHE A 325 5.35 18.26 -19.34
C PHE A 325 5.50 19.22 -20.54
N SER A 326 6.74 19.51 -20.95
CA SER A 326 7.04 20.46 -22.03
C SER A 326 8.04 19.94 -23.08
N ASP A 327 8.83 18.91 -22.75
CA ASP A 327 9.84 18.33 -23.63
C ASP A 327 9.22 17.30 -24.59
N LYS A 328 9.33 17.57 -25.89
CA LYS A 328 8.72 16.77 -26.96
C LYS A 328 9.38 15.40 -27.16
N SER A 329 10.55 15.17 -26.54
CA SER A 329 11.37 13.97 -26.74
C SER A 329 11.09 12.83 -25.75
N LEU A 330 10.24 13.07 -24.74
CA LEU A 330 9.98 12.12 -23.65
C LEU A 330 8.87 11.12 -23.99
N LYS A 331 9.01 9.89 -23.47
CA LYS A 331 8.02 8.83 -23.66
C LYS A 331 6.91 8.95 -22.60
N GLU A 332 5.75 8.38 -22.90
CA GLU A 332 4.57 8.45 -22.04
C GLU A 332 4.78 7.87 -20.63
N ARG A 333 5.61 6.83 -20.47
CA ARG A 333 5.98 6.30 -19.14
C ARG A 333 6.72 7.34 -18.29
N ASP A 334 7.57 8.14 -18.94
CA ASP A 334 8.42 9.13 -18.26
C ASP A 334 7.56 10.30 -17.72
N ILE A 335 6.44 10.61 -18.38
CA ILE A 335 5.50 11.65 -17.95
C ILE A 335 4.74 11.20 -16.69
N GLY A 336 4.30 9.93 -16.65
CA GLY A 336 3.67 9.35 -15.46
C GLY A 336 4.60 9.35 -14.24
N ASP A 337 5.89 9.09 -14.46
CA ASP A 337 6.91 9.16 -13.41
C ASP A 337 7.13 10.59 -12.90
N CYS A 338 7.11 11.59 -13.80
CA CYS A 338 7.22 13.00 -13.41
C CYS A 338 5.96 13.50 -12.67
N SER A 339 4.77 13.03 -13.03
CA SER A 339 3.52 13.34 -12.30
C SER A 339 3.55 12.81 -10.87
N ASN A 340 4.01 11.57 -10.69
CA ASN A 340 4.20 10.99 -9.36
C ASN A 340 5.29 11.70 -8.54
N GLU A 341 6.39 12.11 -9.17
CA GLU A 341 7.46 12.87 -8.52
C GLU A 341 6.97 14.24 -8.07
N MET A 342 6.17 14.94 -8.90
CA MET A 342 5.53 16.20 -8.56
C MET A 342 4.53 16.04 -7.40
N HIS A 343 3.70 15.00 -7.43
CA HIS A 343 2.75 14.73 -6.35
C HIS A 343 3.46 14.46 -5.01
N ARG A 344 4.63 13.79 -5.02
CA ARG A 344 5.47 13.59 -3.83
C ARG A 344 6.13 14.87 -3.35
N MET A 345 6.65 15.71 -4.25
CA MET A 345 7.21 17.01 -3.88
C MET A 345 6.18 17.88 -3.17
N VAL A 346 4.95 17.91 -3.68
CA VAL A 346 3.83 18.67 -3.09
C VAL A 346 3.40 18.11 -1.73
N ARG A 347 3.50 16.80 -1.51
CA ARG A 347 3.04 16.15 -0.28
C ARG A 347 4.11 16.10 0.83
N ASP A 348 5.37 15.89 0.46
CA ASP A 348 6.42 15.46 1.40
C ASP A 348 7.58 16.47 1.53
N ASP A 349 7.68 17.51 0.68
CA ASP A 349 8.84 18.43 0.64
C ASP A 349 8.46 19.89 0.33
N GLU A 350 7.83 20.58 1.29
CA GLU A 350 7.53 22.02 1.20
C GLU A 350 8.79 22.88 0.93
N ALA A 351 9.97 22.43 1.38
CA ALA A 351 11.24 23.14 1.21
C ALA A 351 11.82 23.03 -0.22
N ALA A 352 11.62 21.90 -0.91
CA ALA A 352 12.03 21.76 -2.31
C ALA A 352 11.17 22.61 -3.25
N LEU A 353 9.85 22.70 -3.00
CA LEU A 353 8.98 23.67 -3.67
C LEU A 353 9.43 25.10 -3.37
N ALA A 354 9.81 25.38 -2.11
CA ALA A 354 10.20 26.72 -1.69
C ALA A 354 11.44 27.29 -2.43
N GLY A 355 12.29 26.44 -3.02
CA GLY A 355 13.52 26.87 -3.70
C GLY A 355 13.38 27.28 -5.18
N HIS A 356 12.22 27.05 -5.83
CA HIS A 356 12.18 26.94 -7.30
C HIS A 356 11.14 27.80 -8.03
N GLY A 357 10.46 28.75 -7.37
CA GLY A 357 9.48 29.66 -8.00
C GLY A 357 10.06 30.73 -8.93
N LYS A 358 11.20 30.48 -9.57
CA LYS A 358 11.84 31.39 -10.53
C LYS A 358 11.07 31.47 -11.84
N TYR A 359 11.40 32.47 -12.66
CA TYR A 359 10.76 32.77 -13.94
C TYR A 359 10.60 31.54 -14.85
N GLU A 360 11.64 30.71 -14.97
CA GLU A 360 11.66 29.54 -15.84
C GLU A 360 10.62 28.49 -15.43
N ALA A 361 10.45 28.26 -14.12
CA ALA A 361 9.47 27.31 -13.59
C ALA A 361 8.04 27.81 -13.80
N GLN A 362 7.78 29.09 -13.52
CA GLN A 362 6.47 29.71 -13.75
C GLN A 362 6.10 29.71 -15.24
N ASN A 363 7.07 29.89 -16.13
CA ASN A 363 6.86 29.85 -17.59
C ASN A 363 6.58 28.42 -18.09
N ALA A 364 7.23 27.40 -17.53
CA ALA A 364 6.94 26.00 -17.84
C ALA A 364 5.53 25.59 -17.38
N LEU A 365 5.13 26.00 -16.17
CA LEU A 365 3.77 25.80 -15.64
C LEU A 365 2.71 26.49 -16.51
N ALA A 366 2.96 27.74 -16.92
CA ALA A 366 2.07 28.46 -17.83
C ALA A 366 1.89 27.74 -19.17
N GLN A 367 2.95 27.12 -19.70
CA GLN A 367 2.89 26.35 -20.94
C GLN A 367 2.12 25.04 -20.78
N ALA A 368 2.34 24.31 -19.67
CA ALA A 368 1.64 23.07 -19.34
C ALA A 368 0.13 23.30 -19.20
N VAL A 369 -0.28 24.40 -18.54
CA VAL A 369 -1.69 24.80 -18.41
C VAL A 369 -2.32 25.17 -19.77
N LYS A 370 -1.56 25.76 -20.69
CA LYS A 370 -2.09 26.24 -21.98
C LYS A 370 -2.20 25.18 -23.06
N THR A 371 -1.27 24.22 -23.10
CA THR A 371 -1.03 23.45 -24.32
C THR A 371 -1.49 22.01 -24.27
N ASP A 372 -1.93 21.49 -23.11
CA ASP A 372 -2.40 20.12 -22.96
C ASP A 372 -1.44 19.12 -23.63
N TYR A 373 -0.15 19.38 -23.44
CA TYR A 373 0.92 18.80 -24.23
C TYR A 373 1.77 17.87 -23.36
N PRO A 374 2.23 16.71 -23.87
CA PRO A 374 2.05 16.17 -25.22
C PRO A 374 0.70 15.47 -25.46
N ARG A 375 -0.11 15.30 -24.41
CA ARG A 375 -1.48 14.80 -24.48
C ARG A 375 -2.38 15.58 -23.51
N PRO A 376 -3.71 15.59 -23.74
CA PRO A 376 -4.66 16.08 -22.76
C PRO A 376 -4.38 15.48 -21.37
N LEU A 377 -4.26 16.35 -20.37
CA LEU A 377 -4.11 15.95 -18.98
C LEU A 377 -5.42 15.36 -18.47
N SER A 378 -5.35 14.32 -17.64
CA SER A 378 -6.48 13.82 -16.87
C SER A 378 -6.91 14.87 -15.83
N LYS A 379 -8.10 14.70 -15.28
CA LYS A 379 -8.62 15.57 -14.23
C LYS A 379 -7.71 15.60 -13.00
N GLU A 380 -7.24 14.44 -12.57
CA GLU A 380 -6.32 14.27 -11.45
C GLU A 380 -4.95 14.91 -11.74
N GLU A 381 -4.50 14.86 -13.00
CA GLU A 381 -3.27 15.50 -13.45
C GLU A 381 -3.40 17.04 -13.46
N TYR A 382 -4.57 17.59 -13.85
CA TYR A 382 -4.85 19.02 -13.71
C TYR A 382 -4.90 19.47 -12.26
N GLU A 383 -5.56 18.70 -11.39
CA GLU A 383 -5.62 19.02 -9.96
C GLU A 383 -4.21 19.05 -9.35
N ALA A 384 -3.38 18.06 -9.62
CA ALA A 384 -2.00 18.03 -9.16
C ALA A 384 -1.18 19.22 -9.70
N LEU A 385 -1.33 19.57 -10.98
CA LEU A 385 -0.67 20.72 -11.61
C LEU A 385 -1.10 22.05 -10.96
N LEU A 386 -2.40 22.25 -10.77
CA LEU A 386 -2.98 23.45 -10.18
C LEU A 386 -2.60 23.61 -8.71
N VAL A 387 -2.61 22.52 -7.94
CA VAL A 387 -2.13 22.51 -6.56
C VAL A 387 -0.63 22.83 -6.50
N GLY A 388 0.18 22.29 -7.43
CA GLY A 388 1.59 22.65 -7.54
C GLY A 388 1.83 24.14 -7.83
N ILE A 389 0.96 24.76 -8.64
CA ILE A 389 0.98 26.21 -8.90
C ILE A 389 0.63 27.02 -7.64
N PHE A 390 -0.34 26.57 -6.86
CA PHE A 390 -0.75 27.25 -5.62
C PHE A 390 0.40 27.33 -4.60
N TYR A 391 1.16 26.25 -4.47
CA TYR A 391 2.29 26.14 -3.54
C TYR A 391 3.62 26.70 -4.07
N LEU A 392 3.63 27.45 -5.17
CA LEU A 392 4.83 28.18 -5.60
C LEU A 392 5.36 29.06 -4.44
N PRO A 393 6.67 29.11 -4.18
CA PRO A 393 7.24 29.90 -3.08
C PRO A 393 6.91 31.38 -3.16
N GLU A 394 7.05 32.07 -2.03
CA GLU A 394 7.05 33.53 -1.99
C GLU A 394 8.15 34.10 -2.89
N GLY A 395 7.76 35.00 -3.80
CA GLY A 395 8.63 35.55 -4.84
C GLY A 395 7.83 36.29 -5.91
N PRO A 396 8.50 36.93 -6.88
CA PRO A 396 7.82 37.65 -7.95
C PRO A 396 7.01 36.68 -8.82
N LEU A 397 5.70 36.92 -8.92
CA LEU A 397 4.81 36.16 -9.80
C LEU A 397 4.81 36.77 -11.20
N HIS A 398 4.84 35.94 -12.23
CA HIS A 398 4.94 36.36 -13.63
C HIS A 398 3.60 36.32 -14.35
N SER A 399 3.31 37.36 -15.14
CA SER A 399 2.03 37.55 -15.85
C SER A 399 1.62 36.36 -16.72
N ARG A 400 2.58 35.67 -17.35
CA ARG A 400 2.29 34.51 -18.21
C ARG A 400 1.53 33.39 -17.51
N LEU A 401 1.78 33.21 -16.21
CA LEU A 401 1.10 32.21 -15.40
C LEU A 401 -0.36 32.63 -15.11
N PHE A 402 -0.58 33.91 -14.82
CA PHE A 402 -1.93 34.48 -14.70
C PHE A 402 -2.70 34.36 -16.02
N ASP A 403 -2.08 34.70 -17.15
CA ASP A 403 -2.70 34.58 -18.47
C ASP A 403 -3.10 33.12 -18.78
N ALA A 404 -2.28 32.15 -18.40
CA ALA A 404 -2.56 30.73 -18.58
C ALA A 404 -3.77 30.28 -17.75
N LEU A 405 -3.82 30.64 -16.48
CA LEU A 405 -4.93 30.31 -15.58
C LEU A 405 -6.23 30.99 -16.03
N LEU A 406 -6.17 32.25 -16.48
CA LEU A 406 -7.30 32.99 -17.03
C LEU A 406 -7.85 32.35 -18.31
N GLN A 407 -6.97 31.86 -19.17
CA GLN A 407 -7.36 31.12 -20.38
C GLN A 407 -8.02 29.79 -20.02
N LEU A 408 -7.44 29.02 -19.10
CA LEU A 408 -8.03 27.76 -18.62
C LEU A 408 -9.43 27.99 -18.01
N MET A 409 -9.61 29.09 -17.28
CA MET A 409 -10.90 29.47 -16.72
C MET A 409 -11.97 29.78 -17.76
N SER A 410 -11.55 30.26 -18.93
CA SER A 410 -12.44 30.65 -20.03
C SER A 410 -12.83 29.47 -20.94
N GLN A 411 -12.20 28.29 -20.75
CA GLN A 411 -12.46 27.08 -21.52
C GLN A 411 -13.40 26.13 -20.76
N GLU A 412 -14.67 26.09 -21.14
CA GLU A 412 -15.69 25.22 -20.51
C GLU A 412 -15.47 23.72 -20.80
N GLU A 413 -14.63 23.37 -21.78
CA GLU A 413 -14.40 21.99 -22.24
C GLU A 413 -13.65 21.09 -21.24
N LYS A 414 -13.05 21.67 -20.19
CA LYS A 414 -12.20 20.94 -19.21
C LYS A 414 -12.95 20.42 -17.97
N GLY A 415 -14.24 20.71 -17.86
CA GLY A 415 -15.08 20.28 -16.75
C GLY A 415 -15.03 21.20 -15.53
N ASP A 416 -16.17 21.32 -14.85
CA ASP A 416 -16.41 22.32 -13.80
C ASP A 416 -15.41 22.28 -12.63
N GLU A 417 -14.92 21.10 -12.28
CA GLU A 417 -14.03 20.90 -11.13
C GLU A 417 -12.62 21.42 -11.40
N VAL A 418 -12.06 21.13 -12.58
CA VAL A 418 -10.76 21.68 -13.02
C VAL A 418 -10.83 23.20 -13.05
N THR A 419 -11.93 23.73 -13.60
CA THR A 419 -12.07 25.18 -13.69
C THR A 419 -12.28 25.85 -12.33
N SER A 420 -13.00 25.21 -11.42
CA SER A 420 -13.20 25.69 -10.04
C SER A 420 -11.88 25.69 -9.26
N THR A 421 -11.08 24.64 -9.40
CA THR A 421 -9.74 24.57 -8.81
C THR A 421 -8.84 25.66 -9.38
N ALA A 422 -8.84 25.88 -10.70
CA ALA A 422 -8.06 26.95 -11.33
C ALA A 422 -8.42 28.35 -10.81
N MET A 423 -9.71 28.59 -10.50
CA MET A 423 -10.18 29.83 -9.89
C MET A 423 -9.64 30.05 -8.48
N LEU A 424 -9.67 29.00 -7.65
CA LEU A 424 -9.15 29.07 -6.28
C LEU A 424 -7.64 29.36 -6.28
N VAL A 425 -6.91 28.72 -7.20
CA VAL A 425 -5.47 28.96 -7.39
C VAL A 425 -5.21 30.40 -7.82
N LEU A 426 -5.96 30.90 -8.81
CA LEU A 426 -5.84 32.27 -9.29
C LEU A 426 -6.14 33.30 -8.18
N ALA A 427 -7.18 33.08 -7.39
CA ALA A 427 -7.53 33.93 -6.24
C ALA A 427 -6.41 33.95 -5.19
N GLY A 428 -5.84 32.79 -4.87
CA GLY A 428 -4.70 32.68 -3.96
C GLY A 428 -3.46 33.43 -4.47
N LEU A 429 -3.13 33.29 -5.75
CA LEU A 429 -2.01 34.01 -6.36
C LEU A 429 -2.24 35.52 -6.44
N ALA A 430 -3.46 35.98 -6.72
CA ALA A 430 -3.80 37.39 -6.77
C ALA A 430 -3.70 38.05 -5.38
N GLU A 431 -4.17 37.38 -4.33
CA GLU A 431 -4.01 37.84 -2.95
C GLU A 431 -2.53 37.90 -2.54
N ARG A 432 -1.73 36.92 -2.95
CA ARG A 432 -0.27 36.93 -2.74
C ARG A 432 0.41 38.08 -3.47
N ALA A 433 0.05 38.34 -4.72
CA ALA A 433 0.55 39.47 -5.50
C ALA A 433 0.23 40.80 -4.79
N LYS A 434 -1.02 40.96 -4.31
CA LYS A 434 -1.47 42.12 -3.54
C LYS A 434 -0.66 42.31 -2.25
N ARG A 435 -0.45 41.26 -1.46
CA ARG A 435 0.37 41.30 -0.23
C ARG A 435 1.82 41.69 -0.49
N ALA A 436 2.36 41.30 -1.63
CA ALA A 436 3.70 41.68 -2.07
C ALA A 436 3.78 43.09 -2.69
N GLY A 437 2.69 43.87 -2.67
CA GLY A 437 2.63 45.23 -3.20
C GLY A 437 2.49 45.31 -4.72
N TYR A 438 2.20 44.18 -5.39
CA TYR A 438 1.93 44.14 -6.82
C TYR A 438 0.45 44.40 -7.11
N ASN A 439 0.20 45.40 -7.96
CA ASN A 439 -1.06 45.72 -8.64
C ASN A 439 -2.36 45.43 -7.86
N GLU A 440 -2.85 46.43 -7.12
CA GLU A 440 -4.09 46.33 -6.34
C GLU A 440 -5.34 46.01 -7.19
N SER A 441 -5.37 46.41 -8.47
CA SER A 441 -6.53 46.19 -9.35
C SER A 441 -6.68 44.76 -9.87
N LEU A 442 -5.63 43.94 -9.76
CA LEU A 442 -5.66 42.53 -10.18
C LEU A 442 -6.56 41.71 -9.25
N SER A 443 -6.52 42.01 -7.94
CA SER A 443 -7.35 41.36 -6.93
C SER A 443 -8.83 41.63 -7.18
N ASP A 444 -9.19 42.89 -7.47
CA ASP A 444 -10.56 43.29 -7.78
C ASP A 444 -11.07 42.66 -9.08
N SER A 445 -10.22 42.61 -10.11
CA SER A 445 -10.56 41.95 -11.39
C SER A 445 -10.82 40.45 -11.22
N VAL A 446 -9.97 39.77 -10.45
CA VAL A 446 -10.14 38.33 -10.16
C VAL A 446 -11.39 38.09 -9.31
N ALA A 447 -11.64 38.92 -8.30
CA ALA A 447 -12.84 38.84 -7.47
C ALA A 447 -14.13 39.04 -8.30
N GLU A 448 -14.15 40.01 -9.21
CA GLU A 448 -15.28 40.25 -10.12
C GLU A 448 -15.51 39.05 -11.06
N MET A 449 -14.43 38.46 -11.60
CA MET A 449 -14.53 37.24 -12.43
C MET A 449 -15.08 36.04 -11.66
N VAL A 450 -14.61 35.81 -10.42
CA VAL A 450 -15.15 34.74 -9.56
C VAL A 450 -16.64 34.97 -9.28
N HIS A 451 -17.02 36.20 -8.94
CA HIS A 451 -18.40 36.56 -8.66
C HIS A 451 -19.32 36.36 -9.88
N ASN A 452 -18.88 36.77 -11.07
CA ASN A 452 -19.65 36.64 -12.30
C ASN A 452 -19.87 35.17 -12.71
N ARG A 453 -18.89 34.29 -12.50
CA ARG A 453 -19.07 32.85 -12.78
C ARG A 453 -20.01 32.19 -11.78
N TYR A 454 -19.88 32.47 -10.49
CA TYR A 454 -20.79 31.95 -9.47
C TYR A 454 -22.23 32.36 -9.80
N ARG A 455 -22.45 33.63 -10.19
CA ARG A 455 -23.76 34.11 -10.65
C ARG A 455 -24.26 33.35 -11.89
N LYS A 456 -23.41 33.06 -12.87
CA LYS A 456 -23.78 32.26 -14.06
C LYS A 456 -24.17 30.82 -13.71
N GLN A 457 -23.44 30.15 -12.80
CA GLN A 457 -23.78 28.79 -12.34
C GLN A 457 -25.08 28.75 -11.51
N VAL A 458 -25.29 29.74 -10.62
CA VAL A 458 -26.53 29.86 -9.86
C VAL A 458 -27.73 30.10 -10.79
N ASN A 459 -27.56 30.95 -11.81
CA ASN A 459 -28.62 31.21 -12.78
C ASN A 459 -28.90 29.99 -13.68
N SER A 460 -27.90 29.19 -14.04
CA SER A 460 -28.10 27.97 -14.85
C SER A 460 -28.80 26.86 -14.05
N LEU A 461 -28.52 26.75 -12.75
CA LEU A 461 -29.21 25.85 -11.81
C LEU A 461 -30.65 26.30 -11.51
N SER A 462 -30.94 27.60 -11.54
CA SER A 462 -32.30 28.14 -11.36
C SER A 462 -33.18 28.06 -12.63
N SER A 463 -32.60 27.66 -13.77
CA SER A 463 -33.29 27.52 -15.06
C SER A 463 -33.51 26.05 -15.48
N ARG A 464 -33.17 25.10 -14.61
CA ARG A 464 -33.60 23.69 -14.66
C ARG A 464 -34.63 23.46 -13.57
#